data_AF-A0AAW8CSV6-F1
#
_entry.id   AF-A0AAW8CSV6-F1
#
_cell.length_a   1.000
_cell.length_b   1.000
_cell.length_c   1.000
_cell.angle_alpha   90.00
_cell.angle_beta   90.00
_cell.angle_gamma   90.00
#
_symmetry.space_group_name_H-M   'P 1'
#
loop_
_entity.id
_entity.type
_entity.pdbx_description
1 polymer ?
#
loop_
_entity_poly.entity_id
_entity_poly.type
_entity_poly.pdbx_seq_one_letter_code
_entity_poly.pdbx_strand_id
1 'polypeptide(L)'
;MNSFHRRALVSFALLPAFIVARQVRAQAGTAPVLLFKVISPRDDVVVGIEAAQLGAGTTPPVQRLAAMLADKGQLTLWQYASQHGEGGALVQAPLRQIVVFKNDLLRIEPYTTPLAIKPPGAAK
;
A
#
# COMPACT_ATOMS: atom_id res chain seq x y z
N MET A 1 38.13 -41.81 62.45
CA MET A 1 37.44 -40.60 62.95
C MET A 1 37.43 -39.54 61.86
N ASN A 2 36.23 -39.07 61.53
CA ASN A 2 35.80 -37.83 60.88
C ASN A 2 36.91 -36.84 60.45
N SER A 3 36.88 -36.21 59.26
CA SER A 3 35.75 -35.39 58.80
C SER A 3 35.78 -35.14 57.29
N PHE A 4 34.59 -35.19 56.71
CA PHE A 4 34.20 -34.62 55.42
C PHE A 4 34.27 -33.09 55.45
N HIS A 5 35.01 -32.44 54.55
CA HIS A 5 34.79 -31.04 54.17
C HIS A 5 35.02 -30.88 52.66
N ARG A 6 33.95 -30.97 51.87
CA ARG A 6 33.10 -29.87 51.35
C ARG A 6 33.64 -29.30 50.03
N ARG A 7 32.94 -29.73 48.97
CA ARG A 7 32.85 -29.20 47.61
C ARG A 7 32.71 -27.68 47.59
N ALA A 8 33.34 -27.02 46.62
CA ALA A 8 32.81 -25.83 45.96
C ALA A 8 33.39 -25.69 44.55
N LEU A 9 32.69 -26.27 43.57
CA LEU A 9 32.84 -25.93 42.16
C LEU A 9 32.30 -24.52 41.95
N VAL A 10 33.15 -23.59 41.51
CA VAL A 10 32.72 -22.25 41.10
C VAL A 10 32.32 -22.33 39.63
N SER A 11 31.03 -22.49 39.38
CA SER A 11 30.44 -22.41 38.04
C SER A 11 30.31 -20.94 37.64
N PHE A 12 31.10 -20.49 36.66
CA PHE A 12 30.97 -19.17 36.04
C PHE A 12 29.76 -19.16 35.11
N ALA A 13 28.62 -18.66 35.59
CA ALA A 13 27.41 -18.52 34.79
C ALA A 13 27.55 -17.30 33.84
N LEU A 14 27.85 -17.58 32.57
CA LEU A 14 27.74 -16.61 31.49
C LEU A 14 26.25 -16.34 31.21
N LEU A 15 25.79 -15.15 31.59
CA LEU A 15 24.47 -14.61 31.21
C LEU A 15 24.56 -14.05 29.77
N PRO A 16 23.77 -14.55 28.80
CA PRO A 16 23.66 -13.89 27.51
C PRO A 16 22.76 -12.66 27.65
N ALA A 17 23.32 -11.48 27.36
CA ALA A 17 22.54 -10.25 27.24
C ALA A 17 21.67 -10.34 25.97
N PHE A 18 20.38 -10.61 26.13
CA PHE A 18 19.40 -10.52 25.05
C PHE A 18 19.18 -9.05 24.70
N ILE A 19 19.88 -8.56 23.67
CA ILE A 19 19.57 -7.29 23.03
C ILE A 19 18.27 -7.51 22.24
N VAL A 20 17.14 -7.06 22.80
CA VAL A 20 15.89 -6.95 22.06
C VAL A 20 16.05 -5.79 21.08
N ALA A 21 16.53 -6.11 19.87
CA ALA A 21 16.48 -5.18 18.75
C ALA A 21 15.00 -4.90 18.44
N ARG A 22 14.51 -3.75 18.91
CA ARG A 22 13.22 -3.22 18.49
C ARG A 22 13.34 -2.96 16.99
N GLN A 23 12.87 -3.91 16.18
CA GLN A 23 12.76 -3.74 14.74
C GLN A 23 11.79 -2.58 14.51
N VAL A 24 12.32 -1.36 14.40
CA VAL A 24 11.59 -0.25 13.82
C VAL A 24 11.40 -0.65 12.38
N ARG A 25 10.23 -1.20 12.06
CA ARG A 25 9.77 -1.30 10.68
C ARG A 25 9.79 0.13 10.18
N ALA A 26 10.80 0.46 9.38
CA ALA A 26 10.77 1.66 8.57
C ALA A 26 9.47 1.57 7.79
N GLN A 27 8.51 2.43 8.15
CA GLN A 27 7.32 2.64 7.36
C GLN A 27 7.86 3.28 6.09
N ALA A 28 8.15 2.46 5.08
CA ALA A 28 8.42 2.94 3.74
C ALA A 28 7.26 3.89 3.44
N GLY A 29 7.57 5.19 3.35
CA GLY A 29 6.56 6.22 3.21
C GLY A 29 5.64 5.81 2.06
N THR A 30 4.37 5.58 2.37
CA THR A 30 3.40 5.10 1.40
C THR A 30 3.46 6.01 0.17
N ALA A 31 3.85 5.46 -0.98
CA ALA A 31 3.91 6.23 -2.22
C ALA A 31 2.52 6.88 -2.44
N PRO A 32 2.47 8.17 -2.80
CA PRO A 32 1.20 8.86 -2.93
C PRO A 32 0.35 8.17 -4.00
N VAL A 33 -0.84 7.72 -3.62
CA VAL A 33 -1.81 7.12 -4.53
C VAL A 33 -2.61 8.25 -5.17
N LEU A 34 -2.67 8.25 -6.50
CA LEU A 34 -3.49 9.17 -7.28
C LEU A 34 -4.77 8.45 -7.67
N LEU A 35 -5.90 9.10 -7.41
CA LEU A 35 -7.22 8.56 -7.71
C LEU A 35 -7.81 9.21 -8.96
N PHE A 36 -8.49 8.38 -9.75
CA PHE A 36 -9.18 8.79 -10.96
C PHE A 36 -10.57 8.17 -10.98
N LYS A 37 -11.54 8.91 -11.51
CA LYS A 37 -12.85 8.39 -11.82
C LYS A 37 -12.86 7.98 -13.29
N VAL A 38 -13.05 6.70 -13.55
CA VAL A 38 -13.26 6.15 -14.88
C VAL A 38 -14.75 6.04 -15.10
N ILE A 39 -15.26 6.67 -16.15
CA ILE A 39 -16.68 6.74 -16.48
C ILE A 39 -16.87 6.04 -17.83
N SER A 40 -17.75 5.06 -17.85
CA SER A 40 -18.19 4.34 -19.03
C SER A 40 -19.70 4.53 -19.24
N PRO A 41 -20.26 4.14 -20.39
CA PRO A 41 -21.72 4.10 -20.57
C PRO A 41 -22.45 3.16 -19.61
N ARG A 42 -21.75 2.17 -19.04
CA ARG A 42 -22.35 1.17 -18.16
C ARG A 42 -22.35 1.61 -16.70
N ASP A 43 -21.23 2.20 -16.27
CA ASP A 43 -20.91 2.44 -14.88
C ASP A 43 -19.73 3.41 -14.72
N ASP A 44 -19.54 3.86 -13.49
CA ASP A 44 -18.35 4.59 -13.06
C ASP A 44 -17.59 3.82 -11.97
N VAL A 45 -16.27 4.03 -11.94
CA VAL A 45 -15.41 3.39 -10.96
C VAL A 45 -14.27 4.31 -10.56
N VAL A 46 -14.00 4.40 -9.25
CA VAL A 46 -12.81 5.07 -8.76
C VAL A 46 -11.66 4.07 -8.79
N VAL A 47 -10.57 4.46 -9.45
CA VAL A 47 -9.34 3.68 -9.55
C VAL A 47 -8.18 4.43 -8.95
N GLY A 48 -7.19 3.69 -8.45
CA GLY A 48 -5.96 4.24 -7.90
C GLY A 48 -4.72 3.65 -8.54
N ILE A 49 -3.70 4.49 -8.69
CA ILE A 49 -2.36 4.13 -9.15
C ILE A 49 -1.33 4.87 -8.29
N GLU A 50 -0.22 4.22 -7.97
CA GLU A 50 0.88 4.89 -7.27
C GLU A 50 1.52 5.95 -8.19
N ALA A 51 1.82 7.14 -7.67
CA ALA A 51 2.39 8.22 -8.47
C ALA A 51 3.70 7.81 -9.18
N ALA A 52 4.49 6.93 -8.57
CA ALA A 52 5.71 6.39 -9.16
C ALA A 52 5.44 5.56 -10.43
N GLN A 53 4.34 4.80 -10.46
CA GLN A 53 3.94 3.98 -11.62
C GLN A 53 3.45 4.84 -12.79
N LEU A 54 2.90 6.02 -12.51
CA LEU A 54 2.48 6.99 -13.52
C LEU A 54 3.67 7.76 -14.13
N GLY A 55 4.87 7.59 -13.56
CA GLY A 55 6.08 8.32 -13.93
C GLY A 55 6.16 9.72 -13.30
N ALA A 56 7.31 10.37 -13.44
CA ALA A 56 7.49 11.78 -13.12
C ALA A 56 7.18 12.65 -14.34
N GLY A 57 6.79 13.90 -14.13
CA GLY A 57 6.54 14.85 -15.23
C GLY A 57 5.75 16.07 -14.80
N THR A 58 5.76 17.10 -15.64
CA THR A 58 5.03 18.36 -15.43
C THR A 58 3.59 18.32 -15.98
N THR A 59 3.28 17.34 -16.83
CA THR A 59 1.92 17.14 -17.35
C THR A 59 0.96 16.69 -16.24
N PRO A 60 -0.30 17.16 -16.25
CA PRO A 60 -1.30 16.74 -15.28
C PRO A 60 -1.42 15.21 -15.19
N PRO A 61 -1.57 14.63 -13.98
CA PRO A 61 -1.64 13.17 -13.82
C PRO A 61 -2.68 12.47 -14.70
N VAL A 62 -3.85 13.09 -14.91
CA VAL A 62 -4.90 12.51 -15.76
C VAL A 62 -4.46 12.36 -17.21
N GLN A 63 -3.69 13.32 -17.74
CA GLN A 63 -3.17 13.26 -19.11
C GLN A 63 -2.08 12.18 -19.23
N ARG A 64 -1.26 12.00 -18.19
CA ARG A 64 -0.25 10.93 -18.15
C ARG A 64 -0.90 9.55 -18.06
N LEU A 65 -1.99 9.41 -17.31
CA LEU A 65 -2.74 8.16 -17.25
C LEU A 65 -3.40 7.85 -18.60
N ALA A 66 -4.00 8.86 -19.23
CA ALA A 66 -4.58 8.72 -20.56
C ALA A 66 -3.53 8.31 -21.61
N ALA A 67 -2.34 8.93 -21.60
CA ALA A 67 -1.23 8.55 -22.48
C ALA A 67 -0.78 7.09 -22.22
N MET A 68 -0.65 6.69 -20.95
CA MET A 68 -0.27 5.31 -20.61
C MET A 68 -1.34 4.29 -21.05
N LEU A 69 -2.64 4.63 -20.94
CA LEU A 69 -3.72 3.78 -21.45
C LEU A 69 -3.72 3.72 -22.98
N ALA A 70 -3.47 4.84 -23.65
CA ALA A 70 -3.42 4.92 -25.10
C ALA A 70 -2.29 4.07 -25.69
N ASP A 71 -1.13 4.06 -25.02
CA ASP A 71 0.06 3.28 -25.38
C ASP A 71 -0.13 1.77 -25.13
N LYS A 72 -0.60 1.40 -23.93
CA LYS A 72 -0.71 -0.02 -23.53
C LYS A 72 -1.98 -0.72 -24.00
N GLY A 73 -3.00 0.04 -24.43
CA GLY A 73 -4.32 -0.48 -24.80
C GLY A 73 -5.19 -0.92 -23.63
N GLN A 74 -4.60 -1.33 -22.51
CA GLN A 74 -5.29 -1.63 -21.25
C GLN A 74 -4.39 -1.37 -20.04
N LEU A 75 -5.00 -1.11 -18.88
CA LEU A 75 -4.30 -0.91 -17.60
C LEU A 75 -4.94 -1.76 -16.51
N THR A 76 -4.12 -2.48 -15.74
CA THR A 76 -4.56 -3.10 -14.49
C THR A 76 -4.40 -2.10 -13.36
N LEU A 77 -5.51 -1.70 -12.74
CA LEU A 77 -5.57 -0.67 -11.71
C LEU A 77 -6.31 -1.20 -10.48
N TRP A 78 -6.05 -0.64 -9.31
CA TRP A 78 -6.85 -0.95 -8.12
C TRP A 78 -8.15 -0.15 -8.15
N GLN A 79 -9.29 -0.82 -7.97
CA GLN A 79 -10.56 -0.18 -7.65
C GLN A 79 -10.52 0.30 -6.20
N TYR A 80 -10.99 1.51 -5.95
CA TYR A 80 -11.10 2.11 -4.63
C TYR A 80 -12.56 2.41 -4.28
N ALA A 81 -12.88 2.32 -2.99
CA ALA A 81 -14.16 2.74 -2.44
C ALA A 81 -14.02 3.21 -0.99
N SER A 82 -15.06 3.88 -0.49
CA SER A 82 -15.17 4.18 0.93
C SER A 82 -15.40 2.89 1.72
N GLN A 83 -14.58 2.66 2.75
CA GLN A 83 -14.68 1.52 3.65
C GLN A 83 -14.49 1.97 5.09
N HIS A 84 -14.95 1.15 6.03
CA HIS A 84 -14.60 1.32 7.44
C HIS A 84 -13.18 0.77 7.66
N GLY A 85 -12.27 1.66 8.08
CA GLY A 85 -10.91 1.30 8.44
C GLY A 85 -10.82 0.72 9.85
N GLU A 86 -9.60 0.41 10.29
CA GLU A 86 -9.31 0.06 11.68
C GLU A 86 -9.80 1.16 12.61
N GLY A 87 -10.65 0.82 13.58
CA GLY A 87 -11.28 1.78 14.48
C GLY A 87 -12.58 2.43 13.97
N GLY A 88 -13.12 1.99 12.83
CA GLY A 88 -14.46 2.39 12.36
C GLY A 88 -14.52 3.73 11.62
N ALA A 89 -13.39 4.41 11.43
CA ALA A 89 -13.32 5.62 10.62
C ALA A 89 -13.50 5.30 9.13
N LEU A 90 -14.18 6.18 8.38
CA LEU A 90 -14.28 6.06 6.93
C LEU A 90 -12.94 6.39 6.26
N VAL A 91 -12.50 5.52 5.37
CA VAL A 91 -11.27 5.64 4.58
C VAL A 91 -11.55 5.32 3.12
N GLN A 92 -10.76 5.87 2.22
CA GLN A 92 -10.75 5.46 0.82
C GLN A 92 -9.75 4.31 0.67
N ALA A 93 -10.22 3.09 0.42
CA ALA A 93 -9.38 1.90 0.45
C ALA A 93 -9.53 1.02 -0.80
N PRO A 94 -8.48 0.26 -1.17
CA PRO A 94 -8.52 -0.62 -2.33
C PRO A 94 -9.47 -1.81 -2.10
N LEU A 95 -10.26 -2.14 -3.11
CA LEU A 95 -11.16 -3.31 -3.11
C LEU A 95 -10.53 -4.52 -3.80
N ARG A 96 -10.15 -4.33 -5.07
CA ARG A 96 -9.65 -5.37 -5.97
C ARG A 96 -8.97 -4.74 -7.17
N GLN A 97 -8.18 -5.50 -7.92
CA GLN A 97 -7.68 -5.06 -9.21
C GLN A 97 -8.76 -5.23 -10.29
N ILE A 98 -8.79 -4.28 -11.22
CA ILE A 98 -9.63 -4.32 -12.42
C ILE A 98 -8.78 -3.98 -13.64
N VAL A 99 -9.21 -4.46 -14.81
CA VAL A 99 -8.60 -4.07 -16.08
C VAL A 99 -9.47 -3.01 -16.74
N VAL A 100 -8.88 -1.85 -17.00
CA VAL A 100 -9.49 -0.76 -17.78
C VAL A 100 -8.96 -0.85 -19.19
N PHE A 101 -9.86 -1.09 -20.15
CA PHE A 101 -9.53 -1.14 -21.58
C PHE A 101 -9.67 0.24 -22.21
N LYS A 102 -8.83 0.52 -23.19
CA LYS A 102 -9.00 1.68 -24.08
C LYS A 102 -10.31 1.55 -24.82
N ASN A 103 -11.14 2.59 -24.77
CA ASN A 103 -12.43 2.68 -25.45
C ASN A 103 -12.76 4.15 -25.73
N ASP A 104 -13.36 4.44 -26.88
CA ASP A 104 -13.66 5.82 -27.31
C ASP A 104 -14.73 6.50 -26.44
N LEU A 105 -15.57 5.72 -25.75
CA LEU A 105 -16.59 6.22 -24.83
C LEU A 105 -16.10 6.34 -23.39
N LEU A 106 -14.83 6.03 -23.13
CA LEU A 106 -14.24 6.12 -21.80
C LEU A 106 -13.86 7.58 -21.49
N ARG A 107 -14.35 8.10 -20.36
CA ARG A 107 -13.88 9.37 -19.80
C ARG A 107 -13.12 9.13 -18.51
N ILE A 108 -11.96 9.76 -18.36
CA ILE A 108 -11.15 9.68 -17.15
C ILE A 108 -11.06 11.07 -16.53
N GLU A 109 -11.46 11.20 -15.27
CA GLU A 109 -11.44 12.43 -14.51
C GLU A 109 -10.53 12.28 -13.27
N PRO A 110 -9.85 13.35 -12.81
CA PRO A 110 -9.24 13.35 -11.48
C PRO A 110 -10.31 13.11 -10.41
N TYR A 111 -9.99 12.30 -9.39
CA TYR A 111 -10.87 12.07 -8.25
C TYR A 111 -10.20 12.54 -6.96
N THR A 112 -10.84 13.46 -6.25
CA THR A 112 -10.41 13.91 -4.92
C THR A 112 -11.40 13.45 -3.86
N THR A 113 -10.89 13.16 -2.68
CA THR A 113 -11.70 12.72 -1.54
C THR A 113 -11.17 13.35 -0.26
N PRO A 114 -12.05 13.73 0.69
CA PRO A 114 -11.60 14.16 2.01
C PRO A 114 -11.17 12.98 2.90
N LEU A 115 -11.44 11.74 2.48
CA LEU A 115 -11.10 10.54 3.24
C LEU A 115 -9.60 10.23 3.14
N ALA A 116 -9.04 9.68 4.21
CA ALA A 116 -7.68 9.15 4.17
C ALA A 116 -7.58 8.01 3.14
N ILE A 117 -6.63 8.13 2.21
CA ILE A 117 -6.41 7.13 1.15
C ILE A 117 -5.44 6.06 1.68
N LYS A 118 -5.85 4.79 1.63
CA LYS A 118 -5.01 3.65 1.99
C LYS A 118 -4.14 3.21 0.80
N PRO A 119 -2.91 2.69 1.05
CA PRO A 119 -2.08 2.12 0.00
C PRO A 119 -2.81 1.00 -0.76
N PRO A 120 -2.43 0.71 -2.01
CA PRO A 120 -2.91 -0.47 -2.71
C PRO A 120 -2.63 -1.74 -1.89
N GLY A 121 -3.52 -2.73 -1.98
CA GLY A 121 -3.33 -4.01 -1.30
C GLY A 121 -2.21 -4.84 -1.96
N ALA A 122 -1.85 -5.95 -1.32
CA ALA A 122 -1.10 -6.99 -2.01
C ALA A 122 -2.00 -7.61 -3.08
N ALA A 123 -1.51 -7.75 -4.32
CA ALA A 123 -2.20 -8.52 -5.35
C ALA A 123 -2.44 -9.94 -4.82
N LYS A 124 -3.69 -10.40 -4.90
CA LYS A 124 -4.08 -11.76 -4.53
C LYS A 124 -4.23 -12.61 -5.77
#